data_AF-A0A3M7M2S5-F1
#
_entry.id   AF-A0A3M7M2S5-F1
#
_cell.length_a   1.000
_cell.length_b   1.000
_cell.length_c   1.000
_cell.angle_alpha   90.00
_cell.angle_beta   90.00
_cell.angle_gamma   90.00
#
_symmetry.space_group_name_H-M   'P 1'
#
loop_
_entity.id
_entity.type
_entity.pdbx_description
1 polymer ?
#
loop_
_entity_poly.entity_id
_entity_poly.type
_entity_poly.pdbx_seq_one_letter_code
_entity_poly.pdbx_strand_id
1 'polypeptide(L)'
;MNRVILLYSNTNYSPASFHCNRINQASLIMLFTSALFMAALAVLPSAQAAPKKHEITPNNYVELDCYVANVKVKDEVIDKDPSLKYDWQLTQQTCVNNYKGLAIYDNAKGRCISLSSDGLGLNNWNANCKRQALNGWYDVDPATGNLDVISRYHSDQGEGRGYAWQG
;
A
#
# COMPACT_ATOMS: atom_id res chain seq x y z
N MET A 1 16.57 -13.16 23.84
CA MET A 1 15.72 -11.96 23.94
C MET A 1 14.53 -12.16 23.02
N ASN A 2 13.31 -12.26 23.54
CA ASN A 2 12.13 -12.46 22.69
C ASN A 2 11.75 -11.13 22.01
N ARG A 3 11.61 -11.14 20.68
CA ARG A 3 10.87 -10.11 19.94
C ARG A 3 9.74 -10.80 19.17
N VAL A 4 8.55 -10.25 19.31
CA VAL A 4 7.32 -10.77 18.69
C VAL A 4 7.25 -10.26 17.26
N ILE A 5 7.01 -11.16 16.30
CA ILE A 5 6.67 -10.80 14.92
C ILE A 5 5.26 -10.23 14.94
N LEU A 6 5.13 -8.92 14.71
CA LEU A 6 3.83 -8.23 14.68
C LEU A 6 3.17 -8.40 13.30
N LEU A 7 2.46 -9.51 13.13
CA LEU A 7 1.48 -9.68 12.08
C LEU A 7 0.24 -8.84 12.43
N TYR A 8 0.20 -7.58 11.97
CA TYR A 8 -0.93 -6.70 12.22
C TYR A 8 -2.13 -7.02 11.32
N SER A 9 -3.18 -7.60 11.92
CA SER A 9 -4.54 -7.53 11.37
C SER A 9 -5.16 -6.18 11.73
N ASN A 10 -5.40 -5.32 10.73
CA ASN A 10 -5.85 -3.95 10.98
C ASN A 10 -7.38 -3.86 10.95
N THR A 11 -8.01 -3.69 12.13
CA THR A 11 -9.45 -3.41 12.25
C THR A 11 -9.67 -2.03 12.86
N ASN A 12 -10.38 -1.17 12.10
CA ASN A 12 -11.14 -0.01 12.56
C ASN A 12 -10.37 1.07 13.37
N TYR A 13 -10.02 2.17 12.70
CA TYR A 13 -9.92 3.48 13.36
C TYR A 13 -10.74 4.54 12.60
N SER A 14 -11.75 5.07 13.30
CA SER A 14 -12.53 6.23 12.87
C SER A 14 -11.98 7.49 13.56
N PRO A 15 -11.79 8.62 12.88
CA PRO A 15 -11.11 9.79 13.45
C PRO A 15 -11.98 10.53 14.48
N ALA A 16 -11.37 10.88 15.61
CA ALA A 16 -12.03 11.57 16.70
C ALA A 16 -12.15 13.10 16.49
N SER A 17 -13.19 13.65 17.11
CA SER A 17 -13.61 15.06 17.10
C SER A 17 -12.52 16.09 17.43
N PHE A 18 -12.38 17.12 16.59
CA PHE A 18 -11.64 18.33 16.93
C PHE A 18 -12.41 19.20 17.95
N HIS A 19 -11.79 19.51 19.08
CA HIS A 19 -12.23 20.61 19.96
C HIS A 19 -11.65 21.94 19.48
N CYS A 20 -12.51 22.93 19.20
CA CYS A 20 -12.11 24.30 18.91
C CYS A 20 -12.37 25.19 20.14
N ASN A 21 -11.39 26.00 20.53
CA ASN A 21 -11.34 26.64 21.86
C ASN A 21 -11.80 28.11 21.88
N ARG A 22 -12.01 28.62 23.10
CA ARG A 22 -12.72 29.87 23.45
C ARG A 22 -11.82 30.84 24.23
N ILE A 23 -11.96 32.16 24.14
CA ILE A 23 -12.83 33.04 23.31
C ILE A 23 -12.13 34.41 23.15
N ASN A 24 -12.53 35.28 22.21
CA ASN A 24 -12.81 36.70 22.54
C ASN A 24 -13.50 37.51 21.42
N GLN A 25 -14.44 38.38 21.84
CA GLN A 25 -15.19 39.30 21.01
C GLN A 25 -14.67 40.74 21.18
N ALA A 26 -14.73 41.56 20.13
CA ALA A 26 -15.24 42.93 20.22
C ALA A 26 -15.42 43.56 18.81
N SER A 27 -16.62 44.07 18.55
CA SER A 27 -17.02 45.21 17.68
C SER A 27 -16.02 45.75 16.64
N LEU A 28 -16.39 45.98 15.38
CA LEU A 28 -17.45 46.92 14.95
C LEU A 28 -17.69 46.83 13.42
N ILE A 29 -18.74 47.51 12.93
CA ILE A 29 -19.07 47.81 11.51
C ILE A 29 -19.84 46.71 10.77
N MET A 30 -21.17 46.88 10.72
CA MET A 30 -22.02 46.31 9.67
C MET A 30 -21.75 47.02 8.35
N LEU A 31 -21.43 46.26 7.30
CA LEU A 31 -21.58 46.69 5.90
C LEU A 31 -22.32 45.60 5.14
N PHE A 32 -23.46 45.96 4.55
CA PHE A 32 -24.24 45.08 3.69
C PHE A 32 -23.55 44.94 2.33
N THR A 33 -22.97 43.79 2.04
CA THR A 33 -22.55 43.41 0.68
C THR A 33 -23.03 42.01 0.33
N SER A 34 -24.06 41.97 -0.51
CA SER A 34 -24.30 40.99 -1.58
C SER A 34 -23.85 39.55 -1.33
N ALA A 35 -24.80 38.68 -1.00
CA ALA A 35 -24.60 37.24 -1.08
C ALA A 35 -24.33 36.83 -2.53
N LEU A 36 -23.08 36.47 -2.85
CA LEU A 36 -22.75 35.70 -4.03
C LEU A 36 -22.08 34.39 -3.60
N PHE A 37 -22.92 33.43 -3.19
CA PHE A 37 -22.52 32.03 -3.09
C PHE A 37 -22.23 31.51 -4.51
N MET A 38 -21.01 31.75 -4.99
CA MET A 38 -20.44 30.97 -6.08
C MET A 38 -20.25 29.55 -5.57
N ALA A 39 -21.30 28.74 -5.68
CA ALA A 39 -21.22 27.30 -5.51
C ALA A 39 -20.33 26.77 -6.63
N ALA A 40 -19.03 26.70 -6.37
CA ALA A 40 -18.09 25.95 -7.18
C ALA A 40 -18.48 24.48 -7.07
N LEU A 41 -19.37 24.06 -7.97
CA LEU A 41 -19.53 22.66 -8.36
C LEU A 41 -18.19 22.23 -8.93
N ALA A 42 -17.31 21.77 -8.04
CA ALA A 42 -16.15 21.02 -8.44
C ALA A 42 -16.68 19.83 -9.24
N VAL A 43 -16.50 19.89 -10.56
CA VAL A 43 -16.70 18.76 -11.46
C VAL A 43 -15.57 17.80 -11.12
N LEU A 44 -15.78 17.04 -10.03
CA LEU A 44 -14.94 15.91 -9.69
C LEU A 44 -14.93 15.03 -10.95
N PRO A 45 -13.75 14.70 -11.50
CA PRO A 45 -13.69 13.73 -12.58
C PRO A 45 -14.40 12.48 -12.07
N SER A 46 -15.33 11.98 -12.87
CA SER A 46 -16.22 10.88 -12.51
C SER A 46 -15.40 9.78 -11.84
N ALA A 47 -15.86 9.32 -10.67
CA ALA A 47 -15.30 8.16 -10.01
C ALA A 47 -15.41 6.99 -10.99
N GLN A 48 -14.32 6.72 -11.72
CA GLN A 48 -14.25 5.63 -12.67
C GLN A 48 -14.39 4.37 -11.84
N ALA A 49 -15.56 3.72 -11.96
CA ALA A 49 -15.86 2.51 -11.22
C ALA A 49 -14.72 1.52 -11.48
N ALA A 50 -14.06 1.09 -10.40
CA ALA A 50 -12.88 0.25 -10.54
C ALA A 50 -13.24 -1.02 -11.32
N PRO A 51 -12.38 -1.44 -12.26
CA PRO A 51 -12.71 -2.44 -13.27
C PRO A 51 -13.06 -3.77 -12.62
N LYS A 52 -14.18 -4.36 -13.04
CA LYS A 52 -14.59 -5.67 -12.55
C LYS A 52 -13.64 -6.73 -13.07
N LYS A 53 -13.53 -7.86 -12.36
CA LYS A 53 -12.61 -8.98 -12.70
C LYS A 53 -12.67 -9.46 -14.16
N HIS A 54 -13.82 -9.35 -14.83
CA HIS A 54 -14.02 -9.76 -16.23
C HIS A 54 -13.74 -8.66 -17.27
N GLU A 55 -13.49 -7.42 -16.82
CA GLU A 55 -13.14 -6.26 -17.64
C GLU A 55 -11.61 -6.08 -17.72
N ILE A 56 -10.85 -6.78 -16.86
CA ILE A 56 -9.39 -6.77 -16.82
C ILE A 56 -8.82 -7.75 -17.85
N THR A 57 -7.73 -7.36 -18.53
CA THR A 57 -7.01 -8.22 -19.48
C THR A 57 -6.59 -9.55 -18.84
N PRO A 58 -6.74 -10.72 -19.53
CA PRO A 58 -6.36 -12.01 -18.95
C PRO A 58 -4.91 -12.04 -18.43
N ASN A 59 -4.73 -12.58 -17.22
CA ASN A 59 -3.48 -12.60 -16.44
C ASN A 59 -2.97 -11.24 -15.92
N ASN A 60 -3.74 -10.16 -16.08
CA ASN A 60 -3.48 -8.90 -15.37
C ASN A 60 -4.34 -8.80 -14.10
N TYR A 61 -3.85 -8.02 -13.13
CA TYR A 61 -4.47 -7.84 -11.81
C TYR A 61 -4.29 -6.41 -11.32
N VAL A 62 -5.23 -5.89 -10.53
CA VAL A 62 -5.17 -4.51 -10.01
C VAL A 62 -4.45 -4.46 -8.67
N GLU A 63 -4.71 -5.42 -7.78
CA GLU A 63 -4.03 -5.52 -6.48
C GLU A 63 -3.02 -6.66 -6.54
N LEU A 64 -1.76 -6.41 -6.13
CA LEU A 64 -0.68 -7.38 -6.23
C LEU A 64 0.16 -7.45 -4.94
N ASP A 65 0.49 -8.68 -4.56
CA ASP A 65 1.21 -9.03 -3.32
C ASP A 65 2.42 -9.91 -3.62
N CYS A 66 3.46 -9.81 -2.79
CA CYS A 66 4.53 -10.79 -2.72
C CYS A 66 4.39 -11.69 -1.48
N TYR A 67 4.68 -12.97 -1.66
CA TYR A 67 4.72 -14.00 -0.63
C TYR A 67 6.13 -14.63 -0.59
N VAL A 68 6.55 -15.06 0.60
CA VAL A 68 7.87 -15.66 0.88
C VAL A 68 7.76 -16.89 1.79
N ALA A 69 8.69 -17.82 1.64
CA ALA A 69 8.95 -18.89 2.60
C ALA A 69 10.45 -18.97 2.91
N ASN A 70 10.86 -19.71 3.95
CA ASN A 70 12.27 -19.94 4.30
C ASN A 70 13.13 -18.66 4.36
N VAL A 71 12.58 -17.59 4.96
CA VAL A 71 13.25 -16.29 5.08
C VAL A 71 14.54 -16.42 5.86
N LYS A 72 15.63 -15.84 5.34
CA LYS A 72 16.98 -15.89 5.90
C LYS A 72 17.50 -14.51 6.26
N VAL A 73 18.23 -14.43 7.37
CA VAL A 73 19.02 -13.26 7.79
C VAL A 73 20.40 -13.77 8.19
N LYS A 74 21.47 -13.23 7.58
CA LYS A 74 22.85 -13.74 7.76
C LYS A 74 22.94 -15.26 7.54
N ASP A 75 22.27 -15.74 6.49
CA ASP A 75 22.17 -17.14 6.06
C ASP A 75 21.46 -18.10 7.03
N GLU A 76 21.04 -17.65 8.21
CA GLU A 76 20.18 -18.40 9.14
C GLU A 76 18.70 -18.23 8.77
N VAL A 77 17.97 -19.35 8.67
CA VAL A 77 16.50 -19.35 8.45
C VAL A 77 15.80 -18.90 9.73
N ILE A 78 15.07 -17.77 9.65
CA ILE A 78 14.39 -17.15 10.80
C ILE A 78 12.94 -17.62 11.00
N ASP A 79 12.30 -18.18 9.97
CA ASP A 79 10.97 -18.77 10.05
C ASP A 79 11.04 -20.30 9.91
N LYS A 80 10.54 -21.02 10.91
CA LYS A 80 10.58 -22.49 10.97
C LYS A 80 9.44 -23.15 10.18
N ASP A 81 8.46 -22.38 9.74
CA ASP A 81 7.35 -22.85 8.94
C ASP A 81 7.62 -22.54 7.46
N PRO A 82 7.74 -23.57 6.60
CA PRO A 82 8.11 -23.43 5.19
C PRO A 82 6.93 -23.01 4.30
N SER A 83 5.77 -22.64 4.85
CA SER A 83 4.64 -22.14 4.07
C SER A 83 4.90 -20.75 3.48
N LEU A 84 4.33 -20.48 2.30
CA LEU A 84 4.35 -19.16 1.68
C LEU A 84 3.47 -18.19 2.47
N LYS A 85 4.11 -17.22 3.14
CA LYS A 85 3.49 -16.16 3.92
C LYS A 85 3.57 -14.84 3.18
N TYR A 86 2.55 -14.01 3.36
CA TYR A 86 2.50 -12.68 2.81
C TYR A 86 3.57 -11.79 3.47
N ASP A 87 4.34 -11.05 2.67
CA ASP A 87 5.33 -10.09 3.16
C ASP A 87 5.08 -8.71 2.53
N TRP A 88 4.63 -7.77 3.37
CA TRP A 88 4.26 -6.42 2.95
C TRP A 88 5.49 -5.55 2.61
N GLN A 89 6.63 -5.79 3.27
CA GLN A 89 7.87 -5.04 3.03
C GLN A 89 8.47 -5.42 1.67
N LEU A 90 8.49 -6.72 1.37
CA LEU A 90 8.84 -7.23 0.05
C LEU A 90 7.85 -6.73 -1.02
N THR A 91 6.55 -6.73 -0.72
CA THR A 91 5.51 -6.21 -1.62
C THR A 91 5.76 -4.73 -1.95
N GLN A 92 6.02 -3.90 -0.94
CA GLN A 92 6.34 -2.48 -1.12
C GLN A 92 7.60 -2.28 -1.95
N GLN A 93 8.71 -2.91 -1.57
CA GLN A 93 9.98 -2.75 -2.29
C GLN A 93 9.87 -3.25 -3.73
N THR A 94 9.16 -4.36 -3.98
CA THR A 94 8.90 -4.84 -5.34
C THR A 94 8.08 -3.83 -6.15
N CYS A 95 7.03 -3.24 -5.55
CA CYS A 95 6.20 -2.21 -6.16
C CYS A 95 7.01 -0.96 -6.52
N VAL A 96 7.70 -0.36 -5.54
CA VAL A 96 8.46 0.89 -5.68
C VAL A 96 9.63 0.74 -6.66
N ASN A 97 10.37 -0.38 -6.59
CA ASN A 97 11.57 -0.58 -7.40
C ASN A 97 11.27 -0.92 -8.87
N ASN A 98 10.13 -1.55 -9.18
CA ASN A 98 9.86 -2.09 -10.52
C ASN A 98 8.67 -1.42 -11.26
N TYR A 99 7.78 -0.70 -10.56
CA TYR A 99 6.52 -0.20 -11.12
C TYR A 99 6.26 1.29 -10.90
N LYS A 100 7.31 2.10 -10.70
CA LYS A 100 7.21 3.56 -10.56
C LYS A 100 6.44 4.18 -11.74
N GLY A 101 5.30 4.81 -11.44
CA GLY A 101 4.42 5.44 -12.43
C GLY A 101 3.42 4.49 -13.11
N LEU A 102 3.47 3.19 -12.82
CA LEU A 102 2.52 2.17 -13.28
C LEU A 102 1.66 1.61 -12.12
N ALA A 103 2.19 1.65 -10.90
CA ALA A 103 1.49 1.31 -9.67
C ALA A 103 1.92 2.24 -8.52
N ILE A 104 1.11 2.24 -7.46
CA ILE A 104 1.42 2.84 -6.16
C ILE A 104 1.32 1.76 -5.08
N TYR A 105 2.14 1.85 -4.05
CA TYR A 105 1.95 1.03 -2.86
C TYR A 105 0.95 1.72 -1.93
N ASP A 106 -0.15 1.04 -1.63
CA ASP A 106 -1.17 1.50 -0.69
C ASP A 106 -0.81 1.01 0.71
N ASN A 107 -0.35 1.91 1.59
CA ASN A 107 0.03 1.57 2.96
C ASN A 107 -1.17 1.14 3.83
N ALA A 108 -2.40 1.53 3.50
CA ALA A 108 -3.60 1.17 4.27
C ALA A 108 -4.06 -0.26 3.93
N LYS A 109 -3.96 -0.66 2.66
CA LYS A 109 -4.19 -2.05 2.22
C LYS A 109 -2.97 -2.95 2.43
N GLY A 110 -1.77 -2.38 2.42
CA GLY A 110 -0.48 -3.09 2.34
C GLY A 110 -0.12 -3.58 0.94
N ARG A 111 -0.85 -3.22 -0.12
CA ARG A 111 -0.75 -3.88 -1.44
C ARG A 111 -0.16 -2.97 -2.50
N CYS A 112 0.42 -3.55 -3.55
CA CYS A 112 0.73 -2.80 -4.77
C CYS A 112 -0.54 -2.65 -5.61
N ILE A 113 -0.91 -1.41 -5.96
CA ILE A 113 -2.13 -1.08 -6.69
C ILE A 113 -1.77 -0.53 -8.08
N SER A 114 -2.22 -1.22 -9.13
CA SER A 114 -2.13 -0.76 -10.52
C SER A 114 -2.83 0.59 -10.70
N LEU A 115 -2.15 1.54 -11.34
CA LEU A 115 -2.77 2.79 -11.81
C LEU A 115 -3.53 2.59 -13.13
N SER A 116 -3.27 1.50 -13.86
CA SER A 116 -4.04 1.12 -15.05
C SER A 116 -5.28 0.32 -14.68
N SER A 117 -6.42 0.62 -15.32
CA SER A 117 -7.64 -0.19 -15.29
C SER A 117 -7.43 -1.58 -15.90
N ASP A 118 -6.46 -1.72 -16.82
CA ASP A 118 -6.12 -3.01 -17.42
C ASP A 118 -5.28 -3.90 -16.49
N GLY A 119 -4.91 -3.39 -15.30
CA GLY A 119 -4.06 -4.07 -14.33
C GLY A 119 -2.59 -4.20 -14.74
N LEU A 120 -1.82 -4.92 -13.92
CA LEU A 120 -0.44 -5.33 -14.21
C LEU A 120 -0.35 -6.84 -14.41
N GLY A 121 0.47 -7.26 -15.38
CA GLY A 121 0.66 -8.66 -15.74
C GLY A 121 1.34 -9.48 -14.65
N LEU A 122 0.66 -10.54 -14.19
CA LEU A 122 1.09 -11.39 -13.07
C LEU A 122 2.45 -12.05 -13.30
N ASN A 123 2.78 -12.43 -14.53
CA ASN A 123 4.06 -13.07 -14.84
C ASN A 123 5.25 -12.14 -14.53
N ASN A 124 5.13 -10.87 -14.87
CA ASN A 124 6.15 -9.86 -14.58
C ASN A 124 6.21 -9.59 -13.07
N TRP A 125 5.06 -9.49 -12.40
CA TRP A 125 4.98 -9.30 -10.95
C TRP A 125 5.64 -10.45 -10.18
N ASN A 126 5.30 -11.69 -10.53
CA ASN A 126 5.86 -12.91 -9.94
C ASN A 126 7.37 -13.01 -10.16
N ALA A 127 7.86 -12.70 -11.37
CA ALA A 127 9.29 -12.64 -11.64
C ALA A 127 10.00 -11.57 -10.79
N ASN A 128 9.38 -10.40 -10.60
CA ASN A 128 9.91 -9.31 -9.79
C ASN A 128 9.91 -9.64 -8.28
N CYS A 129 8.83 -10.22 -7.73
CA CYS A 129 8.81 -10.70 -6.33
C CYS A 129 9.91 -11.74 -6.09
N LYS A 130 10.07 -12.73 -6.98
CA LYS A 130 11.13 -13.75 -6.90
C LYS A 130 12.52 -13.13 -6.92
N ARG A 131 12.76 -12.21 -7.85
CA ARG A 131 14.04 -11.50 -7.97
C ARG A 131 14.33 -10.63 -6.75
N GLN A 132 13.34 -9.92 -6.22
CA GLN A 132 13.50 -9.09 -5.01
C GLN A 132 13.71 -9.96 -3.76
N ALA A 133 13.03 -11.11 -3.63
CA ALA A 133 13.26 -12.05 -2.54
C ALA A 133 14.69 -12.62 -2.55
N LEU A 134 15.19 -13.01 -3.73
CA LEU A 134 16.56 -13.51 -3.93
C LEU A 134 17.62 -12.42 -3.70
N ASN A 135 17.39 -11.21 -4.22
CA ASN A 135 18.26 -10.05 -4.02
C ASN A 135 18.14 -9.45 -2.61
N GLY A 136 17.17 -9.92 -1.84
CA GLY A 136 16.86 -9.48 -0.50
C GLY A 136 16.05 -8.18 -0.42
N TRP A 137 15.43 -7.98 0.74
CA TRP A 137 14.67 -6.80 1.11
C TRP A 137 15.03 -6.38 2.54
N TYR A 138 14.61 -5.18 2.92
CA TYR A 138 14.89 -4.58 4.23
C TYR A 138 13.61 -4.34 5.01
N ASP A 139 13.75 -4.07 6.31
CA ASP A 139 12.68 -3.48 7.09
C ASP A 139 12.24 -2.14 6.48
N VAL A 140 10.99 -1.77 6.76
CA VAL A 140 10.38 -0.51 6.31
C VAL A 140 9.70 0.13 7.51
N ASP A 141 9.94 1.42 7.73
CA ASP A 141 9.17 2.21 8.67
C ASP A 141 7.72 2.37 8.15
N PRO A 142 6.70 1.80 8.83
CA PRO A 142 5.31 1.87 8.36
C PRO A 142 4.72 3.29 8.41
N ALA A 143 5.33 4.23 9.14
CA ALA A 143 4.86 5.61 9.21
C ALA A 143 5.37 6.47 8.05
N THR A 144 6.59 6.22 7.56
CA THR A 144 7.23 7.04 6.51
C THR A 144 7.44 6.32 5.18
N GLY A 145 7.35 5.00 5.13
CA GLY A 145 7.67 4.19 3.95
C GLY A 145 9.16 4.14 3.61
N ASN A 146 10.04 4.63 4.50
CA ASN A 146 11.48 4.58 4.31
C ASN A 146 12.06 3.23 4.72
N LEU A 147 13.17 2.83 4.10
CA LEU A 147 13.88 1.60 4.45
C LEU A 147 14.63 1.75 5.79
N ASP A 148 14.48 0.76 6.66
CA ASP A 148 15.31 0.58 7.85
C ASP A 148 16.39 -0.49 7.56
N VAL A 149 17.59 -0.02 7.20
CA VAL A 149 18.67 -0.84 6.60
C VAL A 149 19.49 -1.57 7.68
N ILE A 150 18.83 -2.10 8.71
CA ILE A 150 19.45 -2.88 9.79
C ILE A 150 19.60 -4.36 9.40
N SER A 151 18.54 -4.94 8.82
CA SER A 151 18.46 -6.36 8.47
C SER A 151 18.20 -6.52 6.97
N ARG A 152 19.06 -7.27 6.28
CA ARG A 152 18.79 -7.75 4.92
C ARG A 152 18.19 -9.15 4.99
N TYR A 153 16.88 -9.22 4.82
CA TYR A 153 16.14 -10.46 4.58
C TYR A 153 16.42 -10.97 3.17
N HIS A 154 16.39 -12.27 2.95
CA HIS A 154 16.36 -12.87 1.61
C HIS A 154 15.67 -14.24 1.63
N SER A 155 15.25 -14.72 0.46
CA SER A 155 14.59 -16.02 0.30
C SER A 155 14.76 -16.54 -1.14
N ASP A 156 14.94 -17.85 -1.26
CA ASP A 156 14.90 -18.60 -2.52
C ASP A 156 13.48 -19.01 -2.94
N GLN A 157 12.47 -18.73 -2.11
CA GLN A 157 11.06 -19.11 -2.29
C GLN A 157 10.15 -17.88 -2.23
N GLY A 158 10.25 -17.03 -3.26
CA GLY A 158 9.32 -15.93 -3.51
C GLY A 158 8.18 -16.31 -4.46
N GLU A 159 7.00 -15.71 -4.29
CA GLU A 159 5.87 -15.83 -5.20
C GLU A 159 5.12 -14.50 -5.30
N GLY A 160 4.83 -14.03 -6.52
CA GLY A 160 3.92 -12.91 -6.72
C GLY A 160 2.49 -13.38 -6.99
N ARG A 161 1.52 -12.78 -6.30
CA ARG A 161 0.08 -13.02 -6.47
C ARG A 161 -0.63 -11.77 -6.94
N GLY A 162 -1.76 -11.96 -7.61
CA GLY A 162 -2.60 -10.89 -8.13
C GLY A 162 -4.08 -11.15 -7.84
N TYR A 163 -4.82 -10.06 -7.60
CA TYR A 163 -6.23 -10.06 -7.23
C TYR A 163 -7.00 -9.03 -8.06
N ALA A 164 -8.29 -9.29 -8.25
CA ALA A 164 -9.19 -8.25 -8.75
C ALA A 164 -9.34 -7.17 -7.67
N TRP A 165 -9.61 -5.93 -8.09
CA TRP A 165 -9.87 -4.82 -7.17
C TRP A 165 -11.02 -5.14 -6.21
N GLN A 166 -10.85 -4.85 -4.91
CA GLN A 166 -11.83 -5.19 -3.87
C GLN A 166 -12.60 -4.00 -3.27
N GLY A 167 -12.30 -2.76 -3.68
CA GLY A 167 -12.87 -1.54 -3.07
C GLY A 167 -12.08 -1.04 -1.87
#